data_AF-A0A5C9BUX9-F1
#
_entry.id   AF-A0A5C9BUX9-F1
#
_cell.length_a   1.000
_cell.length_b   1.000
_cell.length_c   1.000
_cell.angle_alpha   90.00
_cell.angle_beta   90.00
_cell.angle_gamma   90.00
#
_symmetry.space_group_name_H-M   'P 1'
#
loop_
_entity.id
_entity.type
_entity.pdbx_description
1 polymer ?
#
loop_
_entity_poly.entity_id
_entity_poly.type
_entity_poly.pdbx_seq_one_letter_code
_entity_poly.pdbx_strand_id
1 'polypeptide(L)'
;MLYTVTPEDMASISDAEMAFGTERLLPAWEDIPTKFQNGNLYTELAEAIFYGRDLPACQIEMKDGFNPQFLNRAVRAHLQSYGPKHQHKIAGVGLMIAQAAMLH
;
A
#
# COMPACT_ATOMS: atom_id res chain seq x y z
N MET A 1 -12.92 12.38 0.77
CA MET A 1 -12.18 12.93 1.95
C MET A 1 -10.70 12.84 1.65
N LEU A 2 -9.82 13.59 2.34
CA LEU A 2 -8.38 13.31 2.23
C LEU A 2 -8.11 11.96 2.88
N TYR A 3 -7.72 10.96 2.07
CA TYR A 3 -7.33 9.65 2.57
C TYR A 3 -6.13 9.79 3.52
N THR A 4 -6.20 9.14 4.69
CA THR A 4 -5.14 9.12 5.69
C THR A 4 -5.15 7.75 6.37
N VAL A 5 -3.96 7.18 6.58
CA VAL A 5 -3.75 5.96 7.35
C VAL A 5 -2.77 6.28 8.46
N THR A 6 -3.10 5.90 9.69
CA THR A 6 -2.26 6.13 10.86
C THR A 6 -1.29 4.96 11.09
N PRO A 7 -0.22 5.15 11.88
CA PRO A 7 0.62 4.05 12.34
C PRO A 7 -0.18 2.95 13.07
N GLU A 8 -1.16 3.34 13.88
CA GLU A 8 -2.03 2.43 14.63
C GLU A 8 -2.89 1.58 13.69
N ASP A 9 -3.41 2.17 12.62
CA ASP A 9 -4.14 1.44 11.59
C ASP A 9 -3.28 0.35 10.95
N MET A 10 -2.03 0.65 10.58
CA MET A 10 -1.12 -0.36 10.02
C MET A 10 -0.73 -1.43 11.03
N ALA A 11 -0.57 -1.07 12.30
CA ALA A 11 -0.31 -2.02 13.38
C ALA A 11 -1.51 -2.95 13.65
N SER A 12 -2.73 -2.51 13.31
CA SER A 12 -3.96 -3.28 13.53
C SER A 12 -4.19 -4.43 12.53
N ILE A 13 -3.32 -4.60 11.53
CA ILE A 13 -3.43 -5.69 10.56
C ILE A 13 -3.21 -7.04 11.26
N SER A 14 -4.29 -7.80 11.36
CA SER A 14 -4.34 -9.09 12.05
C SER A 14 -3.63 -10.19 11.26
N ASP A 15 -3.30 -11.29 11.95
CA ASP A 15 -2.73 -12.46 11.29
C ASP A 15 -3.71 -13.14 10.32
N ALA A 16 -5.02 -13.03 10.59
CA ALA A 16 -6.05 -13.49 9.67
C ALA A 16 -6.05 -12.67 8.36
N GLU A 17 -5.98 -11.34 8.44
CA GLU A 17 -5.85 -10.48 7.25
C GLU A 17 -4.53 -10.75 6.50
N MET A 18 -3.44 -11.07 7.23
CA MET A 18 -2.18 -11.52 6.64
C MET A 18 -2.24 -12.90 6.00
N ALA A 19 -3.20 -13.75 6.35
CA ALA A 19 -3.34 -15.08 5.75
C ALA A 19 -4.33 -15.09 4.57
N PHE A 20 -5.41 -14.32 4.66
CA PHE A 20 -6.54 -14.37 3.71
C PHE A 20 -6.71 -13.11 2.86
N GLY A 21 -6.00 -12.04 3.22
CA GLY A 21 -6.07 -10.74 2.57
C GLY A 21 -7.11 -9.80 3.21
N THR A 22 -7.03 -8.52 2.86
CA THR A 22 -7.97 -7.49 3.33
C THR A 22 -8.09 -6.35 2.32
N GLU A 23 -9.22 -5.65 2.37
CA GLU A 23 -9.49 -4.43 1.61
C GLU A 23 -9.66 -3.21 2.53
N ARG A 24 -9.54 -3.41 3.85
CA ARG A 24 -9.64 -2.36 4.86
C ARG A 24 -8.54 -1.32 4.64
N LEU A 25 -8.67 -0.09 5.11
CA LEU A 25 -7.63 0.94 4.93
C LEU A 25 -7.29 1.31 3.46
N LEU A 26 -7.92 0.72 2.45
CA LEU A 26 -7.83 1.23 1.08
C LEU A 26 -8.86 2.35 0.89
N PRO A 27 -8.47 3.44 0.21
CA PRO A 27 -9.43 4.47 -0.21
C PRO A 27 -10.40 3.92 -1.25
N ALA A 28 -11.58 4.55 -1.39
CA ALA A 28 -12.41 4.35 -2.57
C ALA A 28 -11.67 4.80 -3.84
N TRP A 29 -12.01 4.23 -5.00
CA TRP A 29 -11.30 4.52 -6.26
C TRP A 29 -11.33 6.02 -6.60
N GLU A 30 -12.48 6.64 -6.44
CA GLU A 30 -12.72 8.08 -6.65
C GLU A 30 -11.92 9.01 -5.71
N ASP A 31 -11.50 8.52 -4.53
CA ASP A 31 -10.68 9.29 -3.57
C ASP A 31 -9.17 9.13 -3.84
N ILE A 32 -8.75 8.22 -4.72
CA ILE A 32 -7.35 8.04 -5.06
C ILE A 32 -6.90 9.17 -6.00
N PRO A 33 -5.85 9.93 -5.68
CA PRO A 33 -5.36 10.96 -6.59
C PRO A 33 -4.94 10.37 -7.95
N THR A 34 -5.25 11.08 -9.04
CA THR A 34 -4.99 10.61 -10.42
C THR A 34 -3.53 10.19 -10.67
N LYS A 35 -2.56 10.81 -9.97
CA LYS A 35 -1.14 10.42 -10.05
C LYS A 35 -0.85 8.99 -9.57
N PHE A 36 -1.72 8.39 -8.76
CA PHE A 36 -1.63 6.97 -8.38
C PHE A 36 -2.50 6.09 -9.27
N GLN A 37 -3.59 6.62 -9.84
CA GLN A 37 -4.42 5.87 -10.80
C GLN A 37 -3.69 5.60 -12.12
N ASN A 38 -2.86 6.55 -12.56
CA ASN A 38 -2.10 6.51 -13.81
C ASN A 38 -0.75 5.78 -13.69
N GLY A 39 -0.29 5.51 -12.46
CA GLY A 39 1.02 4.94 -12.17
C GLY A 39 2.08 5.96 -11.75
N ASN A 40 2.91 5.57 -10.79
CA ASN A 40 4.10 6.26 -10.29
C ASN A 40 5.04 5.28 -9.57
N LEU A 41 6.15 5.78 -9.01
CA LEU A 41 7.13 4.95 -8.29
C LEU A 41 6.54 4.09 -7.16
N TYR A 42 5.54 4.59 -6.44
CA TYR A 42 4.88 3.84 -5.36
C TYR A 42 4.02 2.71 -5.90
N THR A 43 3.31 2.93 -7.00
CA THR A 43 2.51 1.87 -7.64
C THR A 43 3.39 0.87 -8.34
N GLU A 44 4.52 1.29 -8.92
CA GLU A 44 5.53 0.39 -9.49
C GLU A 44 6.12 -0.51 -8.41
N LEU A 45 6.43 0.04 -7.22
CA LEU A 45 6.85 -0.76 -6.08
C LEU A 45 5.76 -1.76 -5.65
N ALA A 46 4.50 -1.32 -5.57
CA ALA A 46 3.39 -2.21 -5.24
C ALA A 46 3.20 -3.33 -6.28
N GLU A 47 3.31 -3.02 -7.57
CA GLU A 47 3.25 -4.01 -8.65
C GLU A 47 4.43 -4.98 -8.60
N ALA A 48 5.65 -4.48 -8.37
CA ALA A 48 6.83 -5.34 -8.27
C ALA A 48 6.65 -6.36 -7.14
N ILE A 49 6.14 -5.93 -5.99
CA ILE A 49 5.80 -6.82 -4.87
C ILE A 49 4.70 -7.81 -5.26
N PHE A 50 3.61 -7.33 -5.90
CA PHE A 50 2.48 -8.17 -6.30
C PHE A 50 2.89 -9.29 -7.26
N TYR A 51 3.71 -8.97 -8.27
CA TYR A 51 4.14 -9.93 -9.29
C TYR A 51 5.42 -10.71 -8.90
N GLY A 52 6.04 -10.39 -7.76
CA GLY A 52 7.34 -10.98 -7.38
C GLY A 52 8.47 -10.62 -8.35
N ARG A 53 8.44 -9.41 -8.92
CA ARG A 53 9.47 -8.87 -9.80
C ARG A 53 10.57 -8.18 -9.00
N ASP A 54 11.67 -7.85 -9.68
CA ASP A 54 12.71 -6.99 -9.10
C ASP A 54 12.11 -5.64 -8.68
N LEU A 55 12.47 -5.19 -7.48
CA LEU A 55 11.98 -3.92 -6.95
C LEU A 55 12.61 -2.75 -7.73
N PRO A 56 11.87 -1.65 -7.93
CA PRO A 56 12.44 -0.46 -8.56
C PRO A 56 13.62 0.05 -7.73
N ALA A 57 14.62 0.60 -8.41
CA ALA A 57 15.78 1.21 -7.77
C ALA A 57 15.36 2.51 -7.06
N CYS A 58 14.89 2.38 -5.83
CA CYS A 58 14.44 3.48 -4.99
C CYS A 58 14.95 3.32 -3.55
N GLN A 59 15.11 4.43 -2.86
CA GLN A 59 15.36 4.44 -1.43
C GLN A 59 14.05 4.67 -0.68
N ILE A 60 13.80 3.83 0.34
CA ILE A 60 12.60 3.92 1.18
C ILE A 60 12.98 4.59 2.50
N GLU A 61 12.42 5.77 2.74
CA GLU A 61 12.55 6.50 4.00
C GLU A 61 11.21 6.47 4.75
N MET A 62 11.18 5.84 5.92
CA MET A 62 9.96 5.78 6.75
C MET A 62 9.67 7.14 7.37
N LYS A 63 8.41 7.56 7.37
CA LYS A 63 7.96 8.75 8.11
C LYS A 63 7.87 8.47 9.60
N ASP A 64 7.94 9.53 10.40
CA ASP A 64 7.85 9.45 11.86
C ASP A 64 6.63 8.68 12.34
N GLY A 65 6.84 7.80 13.31
CA GLY A 65 5.81 6.94 13.90
C GLY A 65 5.48 5.68 13.10
N PHE A 66 5.83 5.61 11.81
CA PHE A 66 5.59 4.41 11.01
C PHE A 66 6.68 3.37 11.20
N ASN A 67 6.26 2.10 11.31
CA ASN A 67 7.15 0.96 11.43
C ASN A 67 7.25 0.22 10.09
N PRO A 68 8.45 -0.08 9.58
CA PRO A 68 8.63 -0.77 8.28
C PRO A 68 8.01 -2.17 8.27
N GLN A 69 7.99 -2.87 9.41
CA GLN A 69 7.38 -4.19 9.54
C GLN A 69 5.85 -4.12 9.40
N PHE A 70 5.21 -3.12 10.01
CA PHE A 70 3.76 -2.92 9.90
C PHE A 70 3.37 -2.46 8.49
N LEU A 71 4.17 -1.60 7.85
CA LEU A 71 3.97 -1.26 6.45
C LEU A 71 4.06 -2.52 5.56
N ASN A 72 5.08 -3.37 5.75
CA ASN A 72 5.23 -4.58 4.95
C ASN A 72 4.02 -5.52 5.12
N ARG A 73 3.55 -5.71 6.36
CA ARG A 73 2.36 -6.49 6.66
C ARG A 73 1.13 -5.91 5.97
N ALA A 74 0.87 -4.61 6.12
CA ALA A 74 -0.23 -3.95 5.45
C ALA A 74 -0.15 -4.17 3.94
N VAL A 75 0.97 -3.83 3.29
CA VAL A 75 1.13 -4.01 1.83
C VAL A 75 0.85 -5.46 1.41
N ARG A 76 1.45 -6.46 2.06
CA ARG A 76 1.24 -7.87 1.70
C ARG A 76 -0.21 -8.33 1.87
N ALA A 77 -0.85 -7.95 2.98
CA ALA A 77 -2.25 -8.30 3.23
C ALA A 77 -3.20 -7.75 2.15
N HIS A 78 -2.94 -6.56 1.62
CA HIS A 78 -3.78 -5.99 0.54
C HIS A 78 -3.47 -6.61 -0.81
N LEU A 79 -2.19 -6.85 -1.11
CA LEU A 79 -1.78 -7.38 -2.40
C LEU A 79 -2.26 -8.82 -2.63
N GLN A 80 -2.36 -9.63 -1.57
CA GLN A 80 -2.88 -11.00 -1.67
C GLN A 80 -4.42 -11.09 -1.71
N SER A 81 -5.13 -10.01 -1.37
CA SER A 81 -6.60 -10.00 -1.41
C SER A 81 -7.11 -10.31 -2.83
N TYR A 82 -8.29 -10.90 -2.97
CA TYR A 82 -8.91 -11.11 -4.29
C TYR A 82 -9.48 -9.81 -4.88
N GLY A 83 -9.99 -8.91 -4.03
CA GLY A 83 -10.42 -7.57 -4.42
C GLY A 83 -9.56 -6.47 -3.79
N PRO A 84 -9.81 -5.19 -4.12
CA PRO A 84 -10.63 -4.73 -5.24
C PRO A 84 -9.97 -5.06 -6.60
N LYS A 85 -10.52 -4.54 -7.71
CA LYS A 85 -9.92 -4.69 -9.05
C LYS A 85 -8.44 -4.33 -9.02
N HIS A 86 -7.64 -5.01 -9.83
CA HIS A 86 -6.18 -4.90 -9.81
C HIS A 86 -5.68 -3.44 -9.82
N GLN A 87 -6.18 -2.60 -10.75
CA GLN A 87 -5.79 -1.19 -10.84
C GLN A 87 -6.11 -0.41 -9.55
N HIS A 88 -7.28 -0.63 -8.96
CA HIS A 88 -7.67 -0.01 -7.69
C HIS A 88 -6.76 -0.47 -6.55
N LYS A 89 -6.48 -1.76 -6.46
CA LYS A 89 -5.59 -2.34 -5.45
C LYS A 89 -4.19 -1.73 -5.51
N ILE A 90 -3.59 -1.71 -6.71
CA ILE A 90 -2.25 -1.16 -6.91
C ILE A 90 -2.20 0.34 -6.59
N ALA A 91 -3.18 1.10 -7.07
CA ALA A 91 -3.23 2.55 -6.82
C ALA A 91 -3.45 2.86 -5.33
N GLY A 92 -4.33 2.12 -4.66
CA GLY A 92 -4.62 2.27 -3.23
C GLY A 92 -3.42 1.87 -2.35
N VAL A 93 -2.76 0.76 -2.67
CA VAL A 93 -1.53 0.33 -1.97
C VAL A 93 -0.39 1.31 -2.21
N GLY A 94 -0.22 1.82 -3.44
CA GLY A 94 0.75 2.87 -3.72
C GLY A 94 0.51 4.13 -2.87
N LEU A 95 -0.76 4.55 -2.73
CA LEU A 95 -1.10 5.68 -1.87
C LEU A 95 -0.86 5.38 -0.39
N MET A 96 -1.14 4.16 0.07
CA MET A 96 -0.86 3.70 1.44
C MET A 96 0.64 3.75 1.75
N ILE A 97 1.50 3.30 0.83
CA ILE A 97 2.96 3.41 0.98
C ILE A 97 3.35 4.89 1.09
N ALA A 98 2.78 5.76 0.25
CA ALA A 98 3.06 7.20 0.30
C ALA A 98 2.57 7.88 1.59
N GLN A 99 1.67 7.29 2.36
CA GLN A 99 1.32 7.78 3.71
C GLN A 99 2.44 7.47 4.71
N ALA A 100 3.03 6.28 4.65
CA ALA A 100 3.99 5.78 5.63
C ALA A 100 5.47 6.02 5.29
N ALA A 101 5.79 6.24 4.01
CA ALA A 101 7.16 6.36 3.54
C ALA A 101 7.29 7.37 2.38
N MET A 102 8.49 7.89 2.21
CA MET A 102 8.92 8.64 1.04
C MET A 102 9.83 7.74 0.19
N LEU A 103 9.62 7.76 -1.12
CA LEU A 103 10.46 7.08 -2.09
C LEU A 103 11.28 8.11 -2.87
N HIS A 104 12.60 7.89 -2.92
CA HIS A 104 13.58 8.69 -3.67
C HIS A 104 14.22 7.89 -4.79
#